data_AF-A0A1F5ZNV2-F1
#
_entry.id   AF-A0A1F5ZNV2-F1
#
_cell.length_a   1.000
_cell.length_b   1.000
_cell.length_c   1.000
_cell.angle_alpha   90.00
_cell.angle_beta   90.00
_cell.angle_gamma   90.00
#
_symmetry.space_group_name_H-M   'P 1'
#
loop_
_entity.id
_entity.type
_entity.pdbx_description
1 polymer ?
#
loop_
_entity_poly.entity_id
_entity_poly.type
_entity_poly.pdbx_seq_one_letter_code
_entity_poly.pdbx_strand_id
1 'polypeptide(L)'
;MNYTVVTAKVDPQTKREAQKTAEALGMPLSVVIKAFLKHFVRTKEVSFSLRDEVPNAYLKQVMREAKENYKKGRYSPEFKTGKEAVAWLEKQGI
;
A
#
# COMPACT_ATOMS: atom_id res chain seq x y z
N MET A 1 14.57 -23.22 11.64
CA MET A 1 13.94 -21.89 11.48
C MET A 1 13.99 -21.24 12.86
N ASN A 2 14.72 -20.14 13.02
CA ASN A 2 14.95 -19.54 14.35
C ASN A 2 13.92 -18.43 14.58
N TYR A 3 13.20 -18.48 15.70
CA TYR A 3 12.19 -17.49 16.06
C TYR A 3 12.58 -16.85 17.38
N THR A 4 12.23 -15.59 17.54
CA THR A 4 12.43 -14.85 18.79
C THR A 4 11.13 -14.16 19.17
N VAL A 5 10.86 -14.10 20.47
CA VAL A 5 9.64 -13.51 21.00
C VAL A 5 9.83 -12.02 21.19
N VAL A 6 8.84 -11.24 20.73
CA VAL A 6 8.73 -9.80 21.01
C VAL A 6 7.62 -9.61 22.04
N THR A 7 7.96 -9.08 23.20
CA THR A 7 7.01 -8.77 24.27
C THR A 7 6.96 -7.27 24.49
N ALA A 8 5.77 -6.68 24.42
CA ALA A 8 5.53 -5.27 24.69
C ALA A 8 4.41 -5.13 25.73
N LYS A 9 4.61 -4.24 26.70
CA LYS A 9 3.56 -3.87 27.66
C LYS A 9 2.63 -2.87 26.98
N VAL A 10 1.33 -3.13 27.07
CA VAL A 10 0.24 -2.33 26.48
C VAL A 10 -0.97 -2.51 27.38
N ASP A 11 -1.78 -1.47 27.53
CA ASP A 11 -3.00 -1.56 28.31
C ASP A 11 -4.02 -2.52 27.64
N PRO A 12 -4.92 -3.14 28.41
CA PRO A 12 -5.84 -4.14 27.88
C PRO A 12 -6.79 -3.59 26.80
N GLN A 13 -7.16 -2.31 26.88
CA GLN A 13 -8.10 -1.71 25.94
C GLN A 13 -7.44 -1.55 24.58
N THR A 14 -6.26 -0.92 24.52
CA THR A 14 -5.48 -0.74 23.29
C THR A 14 -5.19 -2.08 22.60
N LYS A 15 -4.85 -3.12 23.37
CA LYS A 15 -4.63 -4.46 22.81
C LYS A 15 -5.89 -5.02 22.16
N ARG A 16 -7.05 -4.88 22.79
CA ARG A 16 -8.34 -5.35 22.26
C ARG A 16 -8.72 -4.60 21.00
N GLU A 17 -8.57 -3.28 21.00
CA GLU A 17 -8.87 -2.44 19.83
C GLU A 17 -7.98 -2.80 18.64
N ALA A 18 -6.66 -2.88 18.85
CA ALA A 18 -5.71 -3.27 17.81
C ALA A 18 -6.01 -4.67 17.24
N GLN A 19 -6.42 -5.62 18.10
CA GLN A 19 -6.80 -6.96 17.66
C GLN A 19 -8.07 -6.92 16.79
N LYS A 20 -9.12 -6.20 17.19
CA LYS A 20 -10.34 -6.02 16.39
C LYS A 20 -10.04 -5.39 15.04
N THR A 21 -9.17 -4.38 15.00
CA THR A 21 -8.76 -3.73 13.75
C THR A 21 -8.04 -4.71 12.82
N ALA A 22 -7.13 -5.53 13.34
CA ALA A 22 -6.44 -6.55 12.54
C ALA A 22 -7.42 -7.61 12.01
N GLU A 23 -8.36 -8.06 12.84
CA GLU A 23 -9.40 -9.03 12.46
C GLU A 23 -10.32 -8.48 11.36
N ALA A 24 -10.70 -7.20 11.43
CA ALA A 24 -11.46 -6.52 10.37
C ALA A 24 -10.70 -6.48 9.03
N LEU A 25 -9.36 -6.52 9.06
CA LEU A 25 -8.50 -6.62 7.88
C LEU A 25 -8.21 -8.07 7.47
N GLY A 26 -8.81 -9.07 8.14
CA GLY A 26 -8.69 -10.49 7.80
C GLY A 26 -7.38 -11.15 8.25
N MET A 27 -6.69 -10.61 9.26
CA MET A 27 -5.42 -11.17 9.74
C MET A 27 -5.21 -11.02 11.26
N PRO A 28 -4.41 -11.90 11.90
CA PRO A 28 -4.10 -11.75 13.32
C PRO A 28 -3.14 -10.58 13.57
N LEU A 29 -3.27 -9.94 14.74
CA LEU A 29 -2.43 -8.80 15.16
C LEU A 29 -0.92 -9.08 15.06
N SER A 30 -0.48 -10.32 15.29
CA SER A 30 0.93 -10.72 15.17
C SER A 30 1.48 -10.58 13.75
N VAL A 31 0.65 -10.76 12.73
CA VAL A 31 1.03 -10.55 11.32
C VAL A 31 1.23 -9.07 11.05
N VAL A 32 0.36 -8.21 11.57
CA VAL A 32 0.49 -6.75 11.48
C VAL A 32 1.80 -6.28 12.12
N ILE A 33 2.08 -6.71 13.35
CA ILE A 33 3.33 -6.37 14.05
C ILE A 33 4.56 -6.86 13.26
N LYS A 34 4.53 -8.10 12.75
CA LYS A 34 5.63 -8.65 11.94
C LYS A 34 5.85 -7.85 10.66
N ALA A 35 4.78 -7.46 9.97
CA ALA A 35 4.86 -6.66 8.75
C ALA A 35 5.41 -5.26 9.05
N PHE A 36 4.95 -4.63 10.12
CA PHE A 36 5.43 -3.32 10.56
C PHE A 36 6.93 -3.35 10.89
N LEU A 37 7.40 -4.34 11.65
CA LEU A 37 8.83 -4.49 11.95
C LEU A 37 9.68 -4.65 10.68
N LYS A 38 9.21 -5.45 9.71
CA LYS A 38 9.89 -5.59 8.41
C LYS A 38 9.91 -4.28 7.63
N HIS A 39 8.80 -3.55 7.63
CA HIS A 39 8.70 -2.25 6.98
C HIS A 39 9.68 -1.27 7.60
N PHE A 40 9.67 -1.12 8.93
CA PHE A 40 10.58 -0.24 9.67
C PHE A 40 12.05 -0.55 9.38
N VAL A 41 12.44 -1.83 9.34
CA VAL A 41 13.82 -2.22 9.00
C VAL A 41 14.17 -1.85 7.56
N ARG A 42 13.23 -1.95 6.62
CA ARG A 42 13.43 -1.66 5.19
C ARG A 42 13.50 -0.16 4.91
N THR A 43 12.60 0.63 5.47
CA THR A 43 12.46 2.06 5.19
C THR A 43 13.32 2.93 6.09
N LYS A 44 13.73 2.42 7.26
CA LYS A 44 14.39 3.20 8.31
C LYS A 44 13.56 4.40 8.77
N GLU A 45 12.25 4.33 8.59
CA GLU A 45 11.31 5.40 8.90
C GLU A 45 10.08 4.82 9.60
N VAL A 46 9.49 5.62 10.50
CA VAL A 46 8.15 5.36 11.05
C VAL A 46 7.25 6.53 10.65
N SER A 47 6.19 6.25 9.90
CA SER A 47 5.18 7.24 9.55
C SER A 47 3.98 7.10 10.47
N PHE A 48 3.63 8.18 11.17
CA PHE A 48 2.39 8.32 11.90
C PHE A 48 1.53 9.34 11.15
N SER A 49 0.44 8.88 10.54
CA SER A 49 -0.50 9.75 9.83
C SER A 49 -1.90 9.52 10.33
N LEU A 50 -2.59 10.61 10.69
CA LEU A 50 -4.04 10.65 10.94
C LEU A 50 -4.81 11.03 9.66
N ARG A 51 -4.14 11.17 8.51
CA ARG A 51 -4.72 11.82 7.33
C ARG A 51 -5.36 10.79 6.40
N ASP A 52 -6.64 11.00 6.10
CA ASP A 52 -7.17 10.73 4.77
C ASP A 52 -6.29 11.48 3.78
N GLU A 53 -5.43 10.76 3.05
CA GLU A 53 -4.57 11.38 2.05
C GLU A 53 -5.47 12.01 0.97
N VAL A 54 -5.55 13.34 0.98
CA VAL A 54 -6.26 14.09 -0.06
C VAL A 54 -5.29 14.28 -1.23
N PRO A 55 -5.60 13.75 -2.43
CA PRO A 55 -4.77 13.97 -3.60
C PRO A 55 -4.53 15.47 -3.83
N ASN A 56 -3.28 15.85 -4.05
CA ASN A 56 -2.93 17.23 -4.40
C ASN A 56 -3.55 17.62 -5.76
N ALA A 57 -3.53 18.92 -6.10
CA ALA A 57 -4.18 19.42 -7.32
C ALA A 57 -3.67 18.71 -8.59
N TYR A 58 -2.36 18.46 -8.66
CA TYR A 58 -1.73 17.73 -9.76
C TYR A 58 -2.27 16.30 -9.89
N LEU A 59 -2.29 15.54 -8.79
CA LEU A 59 -2.79 14.16 -8.80
C LEU A 59 -4.29 14.11 -9.15
N LYS A 60 -5.10 15.04 -8.64
CA LYS A 60 -6.52 15.16 -9.02
C LYS A 60 -6.69 15.41 -10.53
N GLN A 61 -5.85 16.26 -11.10
CA GLN A 61 -5.86 16.56 -12.53
C GLN A 61 -5.49 15.31 -13.36
N VAL A 62 -4.38 14.64 -13.03
CA VAL A 62 -3.93 13.42 -13.73
C VAL A 62 -4.99 12.33 -13.67
N MET A 63 -5.64 12.15 -12.52
CA MET A 63 -6.75 11.18 -12.37
C MET A 63 -7.97 11.53 -13.25
N ARG A 64 -8.28 12.83 -13.43
CA ARG A 64 -9.35 13.28 -14.32
C ARG A 64 -8.99 13.01 -15.78
N GLU A 65 -7.78 13.35 -16.19
CA GLU A 65 -7.27 13.09 -17.54
C GLU A 65 -7.28 11.59 -17.86
N ALA A 66 -6.83 10.75 -16.93
CA ALA A 66 -6.87 9.29 -17.07
C ALA A 66 -8.30 8.77 -17.29
N LYS A 67 -9.29 9.29 -16.54
CA LYS A 67 -10.71 8.92 -16.72
C LYS A 67 -11.25 9.32 -18.08
N GLU A 68 -10.89 10.50 -18.59
CA GLU A 68 -11.28 10.93 -19.93
C GLU A 68 -10.62 10.08 -21.02
N ASN A 69 -9.33 9.80 -20.87
CA ASN A 69 -8.58 8.95 -21.78
C ASN A 69 -9.19 7.55 -21.84
N TYR A 70 -9.58 6.97 -20.70
CA TYR A 70 -10.30 5.70 -20.65
C TYR A 70 -11.61 5.73 -21.46
N LYS A 71 -12.46 6.74 -21.24
CA LYS A 71 -13.72 6.92 -22.00
C LYS A 71 -13.51 7.09 -23.51
N LYS A 72 -12.39 7.71 -23.89
CA LYS A 72 -12.02 7.99 -25.29
C LYS A 72 -11.24 6.84 -25.95
N GLY A 73 -11.04 5.71 -25.29
CA GLY A 73 -10.24 4.60 -25.83
C GLY A 73 -8.73 4.87 -25.88
N ARG A 74 -8.26 5.90 -25.20
CA ARG A 74 -6.85 6.35 -25.18
C ARG A 74 -6.10 5.73 -24.00
N TYR A 75 -6.05 4.42 -23.95
CA TYR A 75 -5.35 3.66 -22.91
C TYR A 75 -4.42 2.61 -23.55
N SER A 76 -3.51 2.06 -22.75
CA SER A 76 -2.62 1.00 -23.21
C SER A 76 -3.42 -0.25 -23.63
N PRO A 77 -2.93 -1.07 -24.56
CA PRO A 77 -3.54 -2.38 -24.78
C PRO A 77 -3.46 -3.26 -23.52
N GLU A 78 -4.24 -4.34 -23.49
CA GLU A 78 -4.11 -5.37 -22.47
C GLU A 78 -2.81 -6.16 -22.70
N PHE A 79 -2.08 -6.44 -21.62
CA PHE A 79 -0.82 -7.18 -21.66
C PHE A 79 -0.96 -8.53 -20.97
N LYS A 80 -0.34 -9.57 -21.52
CA LYS A 80 -0.31 -10.92 -20.91
C LYS A 80 0.82 -11.08 -19.92
N THR A 81 1.88 -10.28 -20.05
CA THR A 81 3.05 -10.33 -19.18
C THR A 81 3.56 -8.94 -18.83
N GLY A 82 4.24 -8.80 -17.68
CA GLY A 82 4.89 -7.54 -17.31
C GLY A 82 5.96 -7.08 -18.29
N LYS A 83 6.63 -8.01 -18.99
CA LYS A 83 7.63 -7.68 -20.02
C LYS A 83 7.01 -6.95 -21.21
N GLU A 84 5.81 -7.36 -21.62
CA GLU A 84 5.07 -6.70 -22.70
C GLU A 84 4.67 -5.27 -22.30
N ALA A 85 4.22 -5.08 -21.06
CA ALA A 85 3.87 -3.76 -20.54
C ALA A 85 5.08 -2.81 -20.53
N VAL A 86 6.23 -3.29 -20.04
CA VAL A 86 7.48 -2.49 -20.02
C VAL A 86 7.92 -2.13 -21.43
N ALA A 87 7.96 -3.09 -22.36
CA ALA A 87 8.36 -2.83 -23.74
C ALA A 87 7.40 -1.85 -24.47
N TRP A 88 6.12 -1.79 -24.07
CA TRP A 88 5.19 -0.80 -24.59
C TRP A 88 5.49 0.60 -24.05
N LEU A 89 5.80 0.73 -22.75
CA LEU A 89 6.17 2.01 -22.12
C LEU A 89 7.44 2.60 -22.74
N GLU A 90 8.48 1.77 -22.93
CA GLU A 90 9.74 2.19 -23.56
C GLU A 90 9.51 2.76 -24.96
N LYS A 91 8.58 2.17 -25.74
CA LYS A 91 8.19 2.68 -27.06
C LYS A 91 7.45 4.03 -26.99
N GLN A 92 6.83 4.36 -25.87
CA GLN A 92 6.21 5.68 -25.63
C GLN A 92 7.22 6.73 -25.14
N GLY A 93 8.47 6.33 -24.86
CA GLY A 93 9.51 7.22 -24.34
C GLY A 93 9.36 7.56 -22.85
N ILE A 94 8.72 6.68 -22.08
CA ILE A 94 8.53 6.79 -20.63
C ILE A 94 9.25 5.62 -19.94
#